data_AF-A0A3A8W7Y6-F1
#
_entry.id   AF-A0A3A8W7Y6-F1
#
_cell.length_a   1.000
_cell.length_b   1.000
_cell.length_c   1.000
_cell.angle_alpha   90.00
_cell.angle_beta   90.00
_cell.angle_gamma   90.00
#
_symmetry.space_group_name_H-M   'P 1'
#
loop_
_entity.id
_entity.type
_entity.pdbx_description
1 polymer ?
#
loop_
_entity_poly.entity_id
_entity_poly.type
_entity_poly.pdbx_seq_one_letter_code
_entity_poly.pdbx_strand_id
1 'polypeptide(L)'
;MKSEYIQLPPLPKDMPLESIELVWLYARLPEEEQEMLRNFIRESLNGRSEKNDEVDFSKLISDSAVEVDPNILEYVNLMRKMVGTLIAQSCELSAIIYQRYCIKKSSVKEISDELNLDEEFVQLMTQYYDNPK
;
A
#
# COMPACT_ATOMS: atom_id res chain seq x y z
N MET A 1 19.19 17.44 -25.24
CA MET A 1 18.08 16.45 -25.30
C MET A 1 16.80 17.19 -24.94
N LYS A 2 15.73 17.00 -25.70
CA LYS A 2 14.47 17.74 -25.51
C LYS A 2 13.86 17.36 -24.15
N SER A 3 13.68 18.36 -23.31
CA SER A 3 13.13 18.35 -21.95
C SER A 3 11.63 18.03 -21.87
N GLU A 4 11.10 17.21 -22.80
CA GLU A 4 9.66 16.99 -22.97
C GLU A 4 9.23 15.53 -22.71
N TYR A 5 10.16 14.63 -22.41
CA TYR A 5 9.86 13.21 -22.23
C TYR A 5 10.46 12.68 -20.94
N ILE A 6 9.62 12.02 -20.13
CA ILE A 6 10.04 11.23 -18.97
C ILE A 6 10.18 9.79 -19.44
N GLN A 7 11.37 9.21 -19.25
CA GLN A 7 11.62 7.80 -19.53
C GLN A 7 11.50 7.03 -18.21
N LEU A 8 10.44 6.22 -18.10
CA LEU A 8 10.29 5.30 -16.96
C LEU A 8 11.28 4.12 -17.09
N PRO A 9 11.73 3.54 -15.95
CA PRO A 9 12.50 2.30 -15.98
C PRO A 9 11.65 1.16 -16.55
N PRO A 10 12.25 0.03 -16.98
CA PRO A 10 11.51 -1.17 -17.31
C PRO A 10 10.60 -1.59 -16.15
N LEU A 11 9.29 -1.66 -16.39
CA LEU A 11 8.29 -2.05 -15.39
C LEU A 11 7.80 -3.49 -15.68
N PRO A 12 7.45 -4.28 -14.63
CA PRO A 12 6.77 -5.55 -14.79
C PRO A 12 5.49 -5.42 -15.61
N LYS A 13 5.22 -6.41 -16.47
CA LYS A 13 4.03 -6.41 -17.35
C LYS A 13 2.71 -6.44 -16.56
N ASP A 14 2.74 -7.08 -15.41
CA ASP A 14 1.63 -7.32 -14.49
C ASP A 14 1.56 -6.30 -13.34
N MET A 15 2.32 -5.20 -13.44
CA MET A 15 2.24 -4.13 -12.46
C MET A 15 0.82 -3.52 -12.41
N PRO A 16 0.22 -3.35 -11.21
CA PRO A 16 -1.07 -2.70 -11.08
C PRO A 16 -1.05 -1.28 -11.67
N LEU A 17 -2.16 -0.87 -12.29
CA LEU A 17 -2.27 0.45 -12.93
C LEU A 17 -1.98 1.58 -11.94
N GLU A 18 -2.50 1.48 -10.72
CA GLU A 18 -2.28 2.44 -9.64
C GLU A 18 -0.79 2.58 -9.29
N SER A 19 -0.02 1.48 -9.34
CA SER A 19 1.42 1.53 -9.11
C SER A 19 2.16 2.23 -10.25
N ILE A 20 1.72 2.03 -11.50
CA ILE A 20 2.28 2.73 -12.67
C ILE A 20 1.98 4.23 -12.56
N GLU A 21 0.76 4.60 -12.21
CA GLU A 21 0.34 5.99 -12.02
C GLU A 21 1.14 6.68 -10.90
N LEU A 22 1.41 5.99 -9.78
CA LEU A 22 2.28 6.51 -8.71
C LEU A 22 3.70 6.78 -9.20
N VAL A 23 4.31 5.85 -9.93
CA VAL A 23 5.65 6.02 -10.51
C VAL A 23 5.68 7.19 -11.49
N TRP A 24 4.63 7.32 -12.31
CA TRP A 24 4.49 8.42 -13.27
C TRP A 24 4.37 9.78 -12.58
N LEU A 25 3.48 9.91 -11.60
CA LEU A 25 3.28 11.15 -10.85
C LEU A 25 4.56 11.56 -10.14
N TYR A 26 5.21 10.61 -9.48
CA TYR A 26 6.47 10.85 -8.78
C TYR A 26 7.60 11.29 -9.74
N ALA A 27 7.73 10.68 -10.92
CA ALA A 27 8.75 11.05 -11.89
C ALA A 27 8.55 12.45 -12.52
N ARG A 28 7.34 13.02 -12.42
CA ARG A 28 7.04 14.39 -12.86
C ARG A 28 7.42 15.47 -11.84
N LEU A 29 7.63 15.08 -10.58
CA LEU A 29 7.95 16.02 -9.52
C LEU A 29 9.38 16.55 -9.65
N PRO A 30 9.66 17.81 -9.26
CA PRO A 30 11.00 18.32 -9.03
C PRO A 30 11.79 17.44 -8.04
N GLU A 31 13.12 17.41 -8.17
CA GLU A 31 13.99 16.55 -7.33
C GLU A 31 13.81 16.81 -5.83
N GLU A 32 13.56 18.05 -5.43
CA GLU A 32 13.31 18.45 -4.03
C GLU A 32 12.04 17.80 -3.47
N GLU A 33 10.95 17.81 -4.25
CA GLU A 33 9.68 17.20 -3.86
C GLU A 33 9.76 15.67 -3.86
N GLN A 34 10.51 15.09 -4.81
CA GLN A 34 10.78 13.66 -4.80
C GLN A 34 11.57 13.25 -3.54
N GLU A 35 12.58 14.02 -3.14
CA GLU A 35 13.37 13.77 -1.93
C GLU A 35 12.51 13.90 -0.68
N MET A 36 11.63 14.92 -0.63
CA MET A 36 10.65 15.09 0.43
C MET A 36 9.74 13.86 0.58
N LEU A 37 9.14 13.39 -0.52
CA LEU A 37 8.29 12.19 -0.49
C LEU A 37 9.06 10.92 -0.10
N ARG A 38 10.30 10.75 -0.58
CA ARG A 38 11.15 9.61 -0.20
C ARG A 38 11.42 9.58 1.30
N ASN A 39 11.77 10.73 1.87
CA ASN A 39 12.07 10.86 3.30
C ASN A 39 10.83 10.60 4.14
N PHE A 40 9.69 11.17 3.74
CA PHE A 40 8.41 10.91 4.39
C PHE A 40 8.04 9.41 4.40
N ILE A 41 8.16 8.72 3.27
CA ILE A 41 7.87 7.28 3.17
C ILE A 41 8.84 6.49 4.07
N ARG A 42 10.13 6.82 4.04
CA ARG A 42 11.15 6.17 4.87
C ARG A 42 10.87 6.34 6.36
N GLU A 43 10.51 7.54 6.80
CA GLU A 43 10.15 7.82 8.19
C GLU A 43 8.92 7.02 8.61
N SER A 44 7.89 6.97 7.75
CA SER A 44 6.67 6.21 7.98
C SER A 44 6.95 4.70 8.14
N LEU A 45 7.91 4.16 7.39
CA LEU A 45 8.29 2.74 7.46
C LEU A 45 9.21 2.40 8.64
N ASN A 46 10.03 3.35 9.12
CA ASN A 46 11.06 3.10 10.13
C ASN A 46 10.56 3.15 11.58
N GLY A 47 9.31 3.52 11.85
CA GLY A 47 8.63 3.21 13.11
C GLY A 47 9.39 3.61 14.39
N ARG A 48 9.99 4.80 14.45
CA ARG A 48 10.34 5.46 15.73
C ARG A 48 9.50 6.70 15.94
N SER A 49 8.24 6.49 16.28
CA SER A 49 7.56 7.38 17.22
C SER A 49 6.61 6.54 18.05
N GLU A 50 6.86 6.47 19.34
CA GLU A 50 5.96 5.94 20.38
C GLU A 50 4.70 6.80 20.55
N LYS A 51 4.19 7.40 19.49
CA LYS A 51 2.96 8.18 19.50
C LYS A 51 2.16 7.82 18.27
N ASN A 52 0.89 7.49 18.52
CA ASN A 52 -0.21 7.51 17.56
C ASN A 52 -0.43 8.93 17.00
N ASP A 53 0.64 9.60 16.59
CA ASP A 53 0.53 10.75 15.74
C ASP A 53 0.34 10.15 14.35
N GLU A 54 -0.93 10.04 13.98
CA GLU A 54 -1.39 9.94 12.60
C GLU A 54 -0.33 10.57 11.70
N VAL A 55 0.27 9.78 10.80
CA VAL A 55 1.30 10.28 9.88
C VAL A 55 0.61 11.35 9.05
N ASP A 56 0.72 12.59 9.51
CA ASP A 56 -0.14 13.65 9.06
C ASP A 56 0.45 14.18 7.78
N PHE A 57 0.02 13.60 6.66
CA PHE A 57 0.27 14.15 5.33
C PHE A 57 -0.17 15.62 5.24
N SER A 58 -1.09 16.08 6.10
CA SER A 58 -1.46 17.49 6.20
C SER A 58 -0.31 18.35 6.70
N LYS A 59 0.63 17.83 7.52
CA LYS A 59 1.88 18.53 7.88
C LYS A 59 2.82 18.70 6.70
N LEU A 60 2.93 17.68 5.85
CA LEU A 60 3.69 17.75 4.59
C LEU A 60 3.12 18.83 3.65
N ILE A 61 1.81 19.01 3.68
CA ILE A 61 1.04 19.96 2.87
C ILE A 61 0.99 21.36 3.52
N SER A 62 1.06 21.46 4.86
CA SER A 62 0.90 22.73 5.61
C SER A 62 2.20 23.48 5.88
N ASP A 63 3.33 22.78 5.99
CA ASP A 63 4.63 23.43 6.29
C ASP A 63 5.18 24.21 5.09
N SER A 64 4.69 23.93 3.88
CA SER A 64 4.87 24.80 2.72
C SER A 64 3.68 25.76 2.62
N ALA A 65 3.86 27.03 2.99
CA ALA A 65 2.93 28.13 2.66
C ALA A 65 2.88 28.44 1.14
N VAL A 66 3.12 27.42 0.32
CA VAL A 66 3.23 27.39 -1.13
C VAL A 66 1.99 26.66 -1.65
N GLU A 67 1.45 27.11 -2.77
CA GLU A 67 0.45 26.39 -3.55
C GLU A 67 0.91 24.92 -3.70
N VAL A 68 0.18 23.98 -3.11
CA VAL A 68 0.55 22.57 -3.11
C VAL A 68 0.57 22.08 -4.55
N ASP A 69 1.70 21.53 -5.00
CA ASP A 69 1.82 21.02 -6.38
C ASP A 69 0.68 20.01 -6.63
N PRO A 70 -0.14 20.21 -7.70
CA PRO A 70 -1.26 19.32 -8.00
C PRO A 70 -0.87 17.85 -8.14
N ASN A 71 0.35 17.56 -8.62
CA ASN A 71 0.87 16.20 -8.76
C ASN A 71 1.19 15.58 -7.40
N ILE A 72 1.67 16.35 -6.40
CA ILE A 72 1.83 15.85 -5.02
C ILE A 72 0.46 15.47 -4.45
N LEU A 73 -0.54 16.34 -4.62
CA LEU A 73 -1.88 16.07 -4.12
C LEU A 73 -2.50 14.83 -4.77
N GLU A 74 -2.33 14.68 -6.09
CA GLU A 74 -2.78 13.51 -6.84
C GLU A 74 -2.07 12.24 -6.38
N TYR A 75 -0.75 12.29 -6.18
CA TYR A 75 0.05 11.18 -5.66
C TYR A 75 -0.45 10.71 -4.29
N VAL A 76 -0.65 11.65 -3.35
CA VAL A 76 -1.12 11.34 -1.99
C VAL A 76 -2.52 10.73 -2.00
N ASN A 77 -3.43 11.25 -2.83
CA ASN A 77 -4.79 10.71 -2.94
C ASN A 77 -4.79 9.30 -3.54
N LEU A 78 -3.96 9.05 -4.55
CA LEU A 78 -3.81 7.73 -5.14
C LEU A 78 -3.22 6.72 -4.14
N MET A 79 -2.17 7.12 -3.40
CA MET A 79 -1.60 6.31 -2.31
C MET A 79 -2.67 5.94 -1.27
N ARG A 80 -3.48 6.92 -0.83
CA ARG A 80 -4.54 6.69 0.16
C ARG A 80 -5.60 5.72 -0.35
N LYS A 81 -6.02 5.87 -1.61
CA LYS A 81 -6.97 4.95 -2.26
C LYS A 81 -6.40 3.54 -2.34
N MET A 82 -5.13 3.39 -2.72
CA MET A 82 -4.45 2.10 -2.83
C MET A 82 -4.36 1.41 -1.46
N VAL A 83 -3.88 2.11 -0.43
CA VAL A 83 -3.81 1.59 0.94
C VAL A 83 -5.19 1.20 1.47
N GLY A 84 -6.20 2.06 1.27
CA GLY A 84 -7.58 1.76 1.67
C GLY A 84 -8.14 0.51 0.98
N THR A 85 -7.84 0.33 -0.29
CA THR A 85 -8.24 -0.87 -1.07
C THR A 85 -7.56 -2.12 -0.53
N LEU A 86 -6.25 -2.07 -0.26
CA LEU A 86 -5.50 -3.19 0.30
C LEU A 86 -6.03 -3.58 1.69
N ILE A 87 -6.35 -2.60 2.55
CA ILE A 87 -6.94 -2.85 3.87
C ILE A 87 -8.30 -3.56 3.70
N ALA A 88 -9.18 -3.05 2.84
CA ALA A 88 -10.50 -3.63 2.62
C ALA A 88 -10.39 -5.08 2.12
N GLN A 89 -9.54 -5.34 1.12
CA GLN A 89 -9.29 -6.68 0.59
C GLN A 89 -8.71 -7.62 1.65
N SER A 90 -7.79 -7.14 2.48
CA SER A 90 -7.20 -7.92 3.57
C SER A 90 -8.24 -8.30 4.62
N CYS A 91 -9.14 -7.37 4.97
CA CYS A 91 -10.25 -7.62 5.89
C CYS A 91 -11.25 -8.64 5.31
N GLU A 92 -11.62 -8.50 4.04
CA GLU A 92 -12.52 -9.43 3.35
C GLU A 92 -11.92 -10.84 3.33
N LEU A 93 -10.66 -10.96 2.91
CA LEU A 93 -9.96 -12.24 2.86
C LEU A 93 -9.85 -12.88 4.25
N SER A 94 -9.52 -12.09 5.28
CA SER A 94 -9.49 -12.55 6.67
C SER A 94 -10.84 -13.06 7.15
N ALA A 95 -11.93 -12.34 6.83
CA ALA A 95 -13.28 -12.76 7.20
C ALA A 95 -13.69 -14.08 6.51
N ILE A 96 -13.34 -14.24 5.24
CA ILE A 96 -13.60 -15.48 4.49
C ILE A 96 -12.81 -16.64 5.08
N ILE A 97 -11.51 -16.48 5.31
CA ILE A 97 -10.66 -17.54 5.92
C ILE A 97 -11.18 -17.89 7.31
N TYR A 98 -11.52 -16.90 8.15
CA TYR A 98 -12.12 -17.14 9.46
C TYR A 98 -13.44 -17.94 9.36
N GLN A 99 -14.35 -17.56 8.46
CA GLN A 99 -15.61 -18.29 8.29
C GLN A 99 -15.37 -19.75 7.87
N ARG A 100 -14.42 -19.99 6.98
CA ARG A 100 -14.11 -21.34 6.46
C ARG A 100 -13.41 -22.19 7.52
N TYR A 101 -12.33 -21.67 8.10
CA TYR A 101 -11.50 -22.38 9.05
C TYR A 101 -12.16 -22.51 10.42
N CYS A 102 -12.60 -21.39 11.02
CA CYS A 102 -13.08 -21.39 12.40
C CYS A 102 -14.52 -21.87 12.53
N ILE A 103 -15.40 -21.52 11.58
CA ILE A 103 -16.84 -21.85 11.66
C ILE A 103 -17.17 -23.14 10.92
N LYS A 104 -16.79 -23.24 9.64
CA LYS A 104 -17.09 -24.43 8.81
C LYS A 104 -16.13 -25.59 9.03
N LYS A 105 -15.00 -25.38 9.72
CA LYS A 105 -13.96 -26.39 9.99
C LYS A 105 -13.38 -27.02 8.72
N SER A 106 -13.30 -26.25 7.63
CA SER A 106 -12.59 -26.65 6.42
C SER A 106 -11.10 -26.78 6.70
N SER A 107 -10.45 -27.74 6.05
CA SER A 107 -9.00 -27.90 6.09
C SER A 107 -8.29 -26.78 5.32
N VAL A 108 -7.02 -26.54 5.66
CA VAL A 108 -6.16 -25.55 4.97
C VAL A 108 -6.12 -25.79 3.46
N LYS A 109 -6.00 -27.05 3.05
CA LYS A 109 -5.99 -27.44 1.64
C LYS A 109 -7.30 -27.11 0.91
N GLU A 110 -8.45 -27.40 1.52
CA GLU A 110 -9.75 -27.07 0.91
C GLU A 110 -9.91 -25.55 0.71
N ILE A 111 -9.44 -24.75 1.67
CA ILE A 111 -9.48 -23.29 1.59
C ILE A 111 -8.52 -22.78 0.51
N SER A 112 -7.31 -23.34 0.43
CA SER A 112 -6.31 -23.04 -0.60
C SER A 112 -6.85 -23.31 -2.00
N ASP A 113 -7.42 -24.50 -2.23
CA ASP A 113 -7.99 -24.90 -3.52
C ASP A 113 -9.21 -24.03 -3.91
N GLU A 114 -10.11 -23.74 -2.96
CA GLU A 114 -11.34 -22.98 -3.24
C GLU A 114 -11.07 -21.50 -3.53
N LEU A 115 -10.15 -20.89 -2.79
CA LEU A 115 -9.81 -19.48 -2.94
C LEU A 115 -8.66 -19.25 -3.95
N ASN A 116 -8.09 -20.32 -4.50
CA ASN A 116 -6.91 -20.29 -5.37
C ASN A 116 -5.76 -19.49 -4.71
N LEU A 117 -5.52 -19.77 -3.44
CA LEU A 117 -4.47 -19.17 -2.62
C LEU A 117 -3.35 -20.17 -2.37
N ASP A 118 -2.15 -19.67 -2.18
CA ASP A 118 -1.03 -20.48 -1.72
C ASP A 118 -1.32 -21.14 -0.36
N GLU A 119 -0.99 -22.42 -0.21
CA GLU A 119 -1.31 -23.20 0.99
C GLU A 119 -0.54 -22.67 2.22
N GLU A 120 0.71 -22.22 2.04
CA GLU A 120 1.51 -21.63 3.13
C GLU A 120 0.89 -20.30 3.59
N PHE A 121 0.37 -19.49 2.66
CA PHE A 121 -0.36 -18.28 3.00
C PHE A 121 -1.61 -18.58 3.85
N VAL A 122 -2.42 -19.56 3.44
CA VAL A 122 -3.61 -19.96 4.21
C VAL A 122 -3.20 -20.47 5.58
N GLN A 123 -2.16 -21.29 5.65
CA GLN A 123 -1.64 -21.82 6.91
C GLN A 123 -1.19 -20.72 7.87
N LEU A 124 -0.49 -19.70 7.36
CA LEU A 124 -0.07 -18.54 8.14
C LEU A 124 -1.29 -17.80 8.73
N MET A 125 -2.33 -17.57 7.93
CA MET A 125 -3.55 -16.90 8.37
C MET A 125 -4.29 -17.72 9.44
N THR A 126 -4.36 -19.04 9.29
CA THR A 126 -5.07 -19.90 10.24
C THR A 126 -4.36 -20.01 11.59
N GLN A 127 -3.02 -20.01 11.59
CA GLN A 127 -2.22 -20.03 12.83
C GLN A 127 -2.53 -18.86 13.77
N TYR A 128 -2.93 -17.70 13.23
CA TYR A 128 -3.36 -16.56 14.03
C TYR A 128 -4.61 -16.87 14.88
N TYR A 129 -5.52 -17.71 14.37
CA TYR A 129 -6.73 -18.10 15.08
C TYR A 129 -6.49 -19.24 16.07
N ASP A 130 -5.51 -20.11 15.81
CA ASP A 130 -5.16 -21.22 16.69
C ASP A 130 -4.39 -20.78 17.93
N ASN A 131 -3.66 -19.65 17.84
CA ASN A 131 -2.87 -19.08 18.93
C ASN A 131 -3.38 -17.67 19.29
N PRO A 132 -4.59 -17.53 19.85
CA PRO A 132 -5.06 -16.22 20.31
C PRO A 132 -4.14 -15.72 21.42
N LYS A 133 -3.54 -14.55 21.21
CA LYS A 133 -2.79 -13.82 22.25
C LYS A 133 -3.71 -13.30 23.34
#